data_AF-A0AAD4M191-F1
#
_entry.id   AF-A0AAD4M191-F1
#
_cell.length_a   1.000
_cell.length_b   1.000
_cell.length_c   1.000
_cell.angle_alpha   90.00
_cell.angle_beta   90.00
_cell.angle_gamma   90.00
#
_symmetry.space_group_name_H-M   'P 1'
#
loop_
_entity.id
_entity.type
_entity.pdbx_description
1 polymer ?
#
loop_
_entity_poly.entity_id
_entity_poly.type
_entity_poly.pdbx_seq_one_letter_code
_entity_poly.pdbx_strand_id
1 'polypeptide(L)'
;MSQAQPLYRVIDVPNELEGFGTYDHRYPPRPGQFKEESNFADSSGPIFNMYLELAEKEDERMADSWKADADGILVFTGLFSAAVAALISISIQDLRPNSQDTSAFYLQNIYQLLADRNTSVPPTLTRPPAFSPPKYAIWVNSLWFLSLVISLTCALLATLLQQWARRYLKATRTRYSPHKRARIRAFFAEGVEKLHLPWAVEALPALLHVSLFLFFAGLLVFLFNINHSIFNAVVWWVGLCGTVYGCITLMPIFRPDSPYYSPLSSSVWLLHTCIVLVFGRLFATLCIIARFGDMSRLSSDFVYRYYDRLSYGIGKTAESAAFNLSSRIDGRALTWILESLDEDHELERFFNGILGFFKSAVVKNPPNAFKTAGSEKMSEASIGLVGRTWTSNLIDESIKQRRIGIIEQVMAMPSFPISRDAILIAVDDDKMSTSTRSNLVSF
;
A
#
# COMPACT_ATOMS: atom_id res chain seq x y z
N MET A 1 8.66 66.43 20.22
CA MET A 1 8.01 65.14 20.57
C MET A 1 7.36 64.61 19.30
N SER A 2 7.62 63.44 18.72
CA SER A 2 8.69 62.44 18.81
C SER A 2 8.45 61.61 17.54
N GLN A 3 9.38 61.65 16.57
CA GLN A 3 9.34 60.75 15.40
C GLN A 3 9.78 59.36 15.86
N ALA A 4 8.91 58.37 15.74
CA ALA A 4 9.26 56.97 15.96
C ALA A 4 9.61 56.30 14.63
N GLN A 5 10.90 55.97 14.44
CA GLN A 5 11.37 55.02 13.44
C GLN A 5 11.09 53.58 13.91
N PRO A 6 10.75 52.63 13.03
CA PRO A 6 10.84 51.22 13.35
C PRO A 6 12.26 50.70 13.09
N LEU A 7 12.80 50.06 14.13
CA LEU A 7 14.14 49.49 14.22
C LEU A 7 14.15 48.10 13.57
N TYR A 8 14.54 47.98 12.29
CA TYR A 8 14.85 46.67 11.70
C TYR A 8 16.32 46.35 12.01
N ARG A 9 16.52 45.46 12.98
CA ARG A 9 17.84 44.92 13.35
C ARG A 9 18.32 44.05 12.18
N VAL A 10 19.35 44.51 11.48
CA VAL A 10 20.10 43.73 10.49
C VAL A 10 20.69 42.51 11.21
N ILE A 11 20.28 41.32 10.78
CA ILE A 11 20.99 40.08 11.10
C ILE A 11 22.07 39.95 10.05
N ASP A 12 23.33 40.11 10.44
CA ASP A 12 24.48 39.81 9.60
C ASP A 12 24.48 38.31 9.27
N VAL A 13 24.19 37.99 8.01
CA VAL A 13 24.37 36.65 7.43
C VAL A 13 25.76 36.63 6.78
N PRO A 14 26.61 35.61 7.03
CA PRO A 14 27.94 35.56 6.45
C PRO A 14 27.91 35.56 4.92
N ASN A 15 28.77 36.38 4.32
CA ASN A 15 29.03 36.47 2.88
C ASN A 15 29.53 35.13 2.31
N GLU A 16 28.62 34.30 1.79
CA GLU A 16 28.97 33.18 0.87
C GLU A 16 28.01 33.10 -0.33
N LEU A 17 27.50 34.24 -0.81
CA LEU A 17 26.65 34.30 -2.01
C LEU A 17 27.08 35.39 -3.01
N GLU A 18 28.38 35.65 -3.14
CA GLU A 18 28.91 36.32 -4.34
C GLU A 18 29.02 35.31 -5.49
N GLY A 19 27.90 35.05 -6.15
CA GLY A 19 27.86 34.17 -7.32
C GLY A 19 26.54 34.13 -8.09
N PHE A 20 25.58 35.00 -7.76
CA PHE A 20 24.32 35.08 -8.50
C PHE A 20 24.22 36.43 -9.21
N GLY A 21 24.58 36.43 -10.48
CA GLY A 21 24.30 37.54 -11.39
C GLY A 21 22.79 37.82 -11.43
N THR A 22 22.43 39.08 -11.26
CA THR A 22 21.06 39.59 -11.45
C THR A 22 20.64 39.38 -12.90
N TYR A 23 19.62 38.55 -13.14
CA TYR A 23 19.02 38.38 -14.46
C TYR A 23 18.06 39.54 -14.76
N ASP A 24 18.47 40.46 -15.65
CA ASP A 24 17.60 41.49 -16.23
C ASP A 24 16.64 40.86 -17.26
N HIS A 25 15.34 41.06 -17.09
CA HIS A 25 14.27 40.38 -17.82
C HIS A 25 13.94 40.97 -19.20
N ARG A 26 14.81 41.79 -19.80
CA ARG A 26 14.43 42.65 -20.94
C ARG A 26 14.82 42.21 -22.36
N TYR A 27 15.42 41.05 -22.59
CA TYR A 27 15.65 40.54 -23.95
C TYR A 27 15.55 39.01 -24.05
N PRO A 28 14.95 38.45 -25.13
CA PRO A 28 15.04 37.01 -25.39
C PRO A 28 16.49 36.62 -25.72
N PRO A 29 16.97 35.44 -25.27
CA PRO A 29 18.35 35.03 -25.52
C PRO A 29 18.57 34.76 -27.02
N ARG A 30 19.69 35.23 -27.58
CA ARG A 30 20.09 34.94 -28.96
C ARG A 30 20.33 33.42 -29.14
N PRO A 31 19.87 32.81 -30.24
CA PRO A 31 20.19 31.42 -30.54
C PRO A 31 21.67 31.34 -30.93
N GLY A 32 22.49 30.73 -30.08
CA GLY A 32 23.91 30.51 -30.39
C GLY A 32 24.91 30.49 -29.25
N GLN A 33 24.51 30.60 -27.98
CA GLN A 33 25.44 30.43 -26.85
C GLN A 33 24.87 29.51 -25.78
N PHE A 34 24.71 28.23 -26.10
CA PHE A 34 25.07 27.19 -25.14
C PHE A 34 26.54 26.92 -25.36
N LYS A 35 27.40 27.70 -24.68
CA LYS A 35 28.74 27.20 -24.39
C LYS A 35 28.50 25.96 -23.53
N GLU A 36 28.68 24.79 -24.12
CA GLU A 36 29.01 23.62 -23.34
C GLU A 36 30.15 24.03 -22.40
N GLU A 37 29.88 24.07 -21.10
CA GLU A 37 30.90 23.87 -20.09
C GLU A 37 31.31 22.39 -20.15
N SER A 38 31.85 21.98 -21.30
CA SER A 38 32.51 20.71 -21.53
C SER A 38 33.99 20.91 -21.23
N ASN A 39 34.35 20.96 -19.94
CA ASN A 39 35.75 20.81 -19.50
C ASN A 39 35.89 20.35 -18.05
N PHE A 40 35.09 19.36 -17.67
CA PHE A 40 35.57 18.30 -16.80
C PHE A 40 35.20 16.99 -17.50
N ALA A 41 36.19 16.16 -17.80
CA ALA A 41 35.94 14.75 -18.03
C ALA A 41 35.44 14.17 -16.70
N ASP A 42 34.18 14.44 -16.38
CA ASP A 42 33.59 14.07 -15.12
C ASP A 42 33.34 12.57 -15.17
N SER A 43 34.32 11.82 -14.68
CA SER A 43 34.29 10.36 -14.52
C SER A 43 33.07 9.87 -13.73
N SER A 44 32.29 10.77 -13.13
CA SER A 44 31.02 10.44 -12.49
C SER A 44 29.83 10.29 -13.47
N GLY A 45 29.95 10.68 -14.75
CA GLY A 45 28.86 10.53 -15.74
C GLY A 45 28.22 9.12 -15.79
N PRO A 46 29.03 8.03 -15.81
CA PRO A 46 28.53 6.67 -15.72
C PRO A 46 27.72 6.36 -14.45
N ILE A 47 28.12 6.86 -13.27
CA ILE A 47 27.41 6.57 -12.02
C ILE A 47 26.03 7.26 -11.98
N PHE A 48 25.95 8.49 -12.50
CA PHE A 48 24.69 9.22 -12.60
C PHE A 48 23.76 8.61 -13.66
N ASN A 49 24.31 8.10 -14.77
CA ASN A 49 23.53 7.35 -15.76
C ASN A 49 22.97 6.06 -15.16
N MET A 50 23.78 5.27 -14.45
CA MET A 50 23.33 4.06 -13.77
C MET A 50 22.24 4.37 -12.74
N TYR A 51 22.42 5.42 -11.91
CA TYR A 51 21.40 5.88 -10.98
C TYR A 51 20.09 6.25 -11.68
N LEU A 52 20.17 7.01 -12.79
CA LEU A 52 19.00 7.43 -13.54
C LEU A 52 18.25 6.26 -14.19
N GLU A 53 18.96 5.26 -14.71
CA GLU A 53 18.37 4.07 -15.30
C GLU A 53 17.57 3.25 -14.27
N LEU A 54 18.15 3.04 -13.09
CA LEU A 54 17.49 2.37 -11.97
C LEU A 54 16.29 3.19 -11.44
N ALA A 55 16.48 4.50 -11.28
CA ALA A 55 15.49 5.41 -10.74
C ALA A 55 14.30 5.61 -11.68
N GLU A 56 14.54 5.71 -12.99
CA GLU A 56 13.49 5.98 -13.96
C GLU A 56 12.42 4.89 -13.93
N LYS A 57 12.82 3.61 -13.92
CA LYS A 57 11.91 2.46 -13.84
C LYS A 57 11.04 2.50 -12.59
N GLU A 58 11.61 2.86 -11.44
CA GLU A 58 10.88 2.96 -10.18
C GLU A 58 9.92 4.17 -10.18
N ASP A 59 10.38 5.31 -10.71
CA ASP A 59 9.58 6.52 -10.85
C ASP A 59 8.38 6.30 -11.80
N GLU A 60 8.56 5.56 -12.91
CA GLU A 60 7.45 5.15 -13.80
C GLU A 60 6.45 4.28 -13.05
N ARG A 61 6.93 3.20 -12.41
CA ARG A 61 6.11 2.24 -11.69
C ARG A 61 5.27 2.92 -10.61
N MET A 62 5.89 3.81 -9.84
CA MET A 62 5.22 4.59 -8.81
C MET A 62 4.16 5.52 -9.40
N ALA A 63 4.51 6.33 -10.40
CA ALA A 63 3.58 7.27 -11.01
C ALA A 63 2.40 6.59 -11.70
N ASP A 64 2.63 5.44 -12.35
CA ASP A 64 1.58 4.65 -12.98
C ASP A 64 0.64 4.03 -11.93
N SER A 65 1.17 3.55 -10.81
CA SER A 65 0.34 3.06 -9.70
C SER A 65 -0.58 4.16 -9.14
N TRP A 66 -0.05 5.35 -8.87
CA TRP A 66 -0.85 6.48 -8.39
C TRP A 66 -1.93 6.91 -9.38
N LYS A 67 -1.61 6.87 -10.66
CA LYS A 67 -2.56 7.21 -11.72
C LYS A 67 -3.67 6.17 -11.80
N ALA A 68 -3.33 4.88 -11.77
CA ALA A 68 -4.29 3.79 -11.80
C ALA A 68 -5.25 3.82 -10.60
N ASP A 69 -4.72 4.03 -9.39
CA ASP A 69 -5.52 4.18 -8.17
C ASP A 69 -6.49 5.36 -8.30
N ALA A 70 -5.99 6.51 -8.76
CA ALA A 70 -6.81 7.70 -8.96
C ALA A 70 -7.89 7.50 -10.04
N ASP A 71 -7.58 6.85 -11.16
CA ASP A 71 -8.56 6.54 -12.21
C ASP A 71 -9.69 5.66 -11.66
N GLY A 72 -9.36 4.64 -10.87
CA GLY A 72 -10.35 3.79 -10.20
C GLY A 72 -11.26 4.56 -9.24
N ILE A 73 -10.68 5.45 -8.44
CA ILE A 73 -11.43 6.32 -7.50
C ILE A 73 -12.37 7.26 -8.26
N LEU A 74 -11.95 7.84 -9.38
CA LEU A 74 -12.76 8.76 -10.16
C LEU A 74 -13.97 8.08 -10.79
N VAL A 75 -13.78 6.89 -11.38
CA VAL A 75 -14.87 6.09 -11.95
C VAL A 75 -15.89 5.72 -10.88
N PHE A 76 -15.41 5.18 -9.75
CA PHE A 76 -16.28 4.81 -8.65
C PHE A 76 -17.04 6.02 -8.09
N THR A 77 -16.35 7.14 -7.86
CA THR A 77 -16.95 8.35 -7.31
C THR A 77 -18.04 8.91 -8.23
N GLY A 78 -17.85 8.88 -9.54
CA GLY A 78 -18.86 9.32 -10.50
C GLY A 78 -20.15 8.49 -10.42
N LEU A 79 -20.02 7.15 -10.44
CA LEU A 79 -21.16 6.24 -10.33
C LEU A 79 -21.85 6.35 -8.97
N PHE A 80 -21.06 6.40 -7.90
CA PHE A 80 -21.56 6.54 -6.54
C PHE A 80 -22.30 7.87 -6.34
N SER A 81 -21.74 8.98 -6.83
CA SER A 81 -22.37 10.30 -6.74
C SER A 81 -23.72 10.34 -7.46
N ALA A 82 -23.84 9.69 -8.61
CA ALA A 82 -25.11 9.60 -9.33
C ALA A 82 -26.17 8.82 -8.53
N ALA A 83 -25.79 7.68 -7.94
CA ALA A 83 -26.69 6.87 -7.10
C ALA A 83 -27.14 7.64 -5.85
N VAL A 84 -26.20 8.28 -5.15
CA VAL A 84 -26.51 9.10 -3.96
C VAL A 84 -27.37 10.31 -4.34
N ALA A 85 -27.08 10.99 -5.45
CA ALA A 85 -27.87 12.14 -5.92
C ALA A 85 -29.32 11.74 -6.26
N ALA A 86 -29.53 10.58 -6.88
CA ALA A 86 -30.87 10.06 -7.17
C ALA A 86 -31.68 9.84 -5.88
N LEU A 87 -31.05 9.25 -4.86
CA LEU A 87 -31.68 9.02 -3.56
C LEU A 87 -31.94 10.32 -2.80
N ILE A 88 -30.99 11.26 -2.82
CA ILE A 88 -31.17 12.60 -2.24
C ILE A 88 -32.34 13.35 -2.89
N SER A 89 -32.50 13.25 -4.22
CA SER A 89 -33.60 13.89 -4.95
C SER A 89 -34.98 13.42 -4.46
N ILE A 90 -35.06 12.18 -3.99
CA ILE A 90 -36.27 11.61 -3.38
C ILE A 90 -36.38 12.07 -1.92
N SER A 91 -35.34 11.88 -1.10
CA SER A 91 -35.42 12.15 0.34
C SER A 91 -35.49 13.64 0.72
N ILE A 92 -35.05 14.55 -0.15
CA ILE A 92 -35.13 15.99 0.14
C ILE A 92 -36.57 16.48 0.14
N GLN A 93 -37.49 15.74 -0.49
CA GLN A 93 -38.91 16.04 -0.48
C GLN A 93 -39.50 15.89 0.93
N ASP A 94 -39.00 14.94 1.73
CA ASP A 94 -39.40 14.73 3.13
C ASP A 94 -38.99 15.90 4.06
N LEU A 95 -38.07 16.76 3.61
CA LEU A 95 -37.65 17.98 4.33
C LEU A 95 -38.51 19.19 4.00
N ARG A 96 -39.46 19.07 3.06
CA ARG A 96 -40.32 20.17 2.61
C ARG A 96 -41.78 19.86 2.93
N PRO A 97 -42.61 20.89 3.18
CA PRO A 97 -44.05 20.69 3.34
C PRO A 97 -44.64 20.11 2.06
N ASN A 98 -45.43 19.04 2.17
CA ASN A 98 -46.18 18.49 1.05
C ASN A 98 -47.46 19.31 0.82
N SER A 99 -47.63 19.82 -0.39
CA SER A 99 -48.83 20.57 -0.79
C SER A 99 -50.09 19.70 -0.77
N GLN A 100 -49.93 18.39 -0.95
CA GLN A 100 -51.04 17.44 -0.87
C GLN A 100 -51.56 17.30 0.55
N ASP A 101 -50.70 17.28 1.56
CA ASP A 101 -51.12 17.20 2.98
C ASP A 101 -51.89 18.45 3.39
N THR A 102 -51.43 19.61 2.90
CA THR A 102 -52.14 20.89 3.11
C THR A 102 -53.51 20.87 2.43
N SER A 103 -53.59 20.34 1.21
CA SER A 103 -54.84 20.22 0.46
C SER A 103 -55.80 19.23 1.11
N ALA A 104 -55.31 18.08 1.58
CA ALA A 104 -56.07 17.07 2.30
C ALA A 104 -56.59 17.62 3.64
N PHE A 105 -55.78 18.39 4.36
CA PHE A 105 -56.21 19.08 5.58
C PHE A 105 -57.39 20.02 5.31
N TYR A 106 -57.32 20.88 4.28
CA TYR A 106 -58.44 21.75 3.95
C TYR A 106 -59.67 20.98 3.47
N LEU A 107 -59.49 19.94 2.65
CA LEU A 107 -60.58 19.10 2.18
C LEU A 107 -61.31 18.40 3.35
N GLN A 108 -60.56 17.92 4.34
CA GLN A 108 -61.14 17.32 5.54
C GLN A 108 -61.90 18.33 6.38
N ASN A 109 -61.39 19.56 6.53
CA ASN A 109 -62.13 20.65 7.19
C ASN A 109 -63.43 20.99 6.44
N ILE A 110 -63.40 21.09 5.11
CA ILE A 110 -64.59 21.35 4.28
C ILE A 110 -65.62 20.22 4.43
N TYR A 111 -65.17 18.95 4.42
CA TYR A 111 -66.05 17.80 4.61
C TYR A 111 -66.72 17.82 6.00
N GLN A 112 -65.98 18.16 7.06
CA GLN A 112 -66.54 18.30 8.40
C GLN A 112 -67.58 19.43 8.49
N LEU A 113 -67.31 20.57 7.85
CA LEU A 113 -68.26 21.69 7.79
C LEU A 113 -69.55 21.34 7.04
N LEU A 114 -69.46 20.55 5.97
CA LEU A 114 -70.62 20.09 5.21
C LEU A 114 -71.41 19.00 5.94
N ALA A 115 -70.76 18.20 6.78
CA ALA A 115 -71.38 17.12 7.55
C ALA A 115 -72.17 17.65 8.76
N ASP A 116 -71.79 18.80 9.33
CA ASP A 116 -72.46 19.39 10.49
C ASP A 116 -73.61 20.32 10.08
N ARG A 117 -74.85 19.83 10.20
CA ARG A 117 -76.06 20.56 9.75
C ARG A 117 -76.49 21.72 10.67
N ASN A 118 -75.91 21.87 11.86
CA ASN A 118 -76.43 22.76 12.92
C ASN A 118 -75.55 23.97 13.26
N THR A 119 -74.47 24.24 12.52
CA THR A 119 -73.56 25.35 12.85
C THR A 119 -74.07 26.70 12.35
N SER A 120 -74.53 27.54 13.29
CA SER A 120 -74.91 28.95 13.09
C SER A 120 -73.75 29.94 13.34
N VAL A 121 -72.53 29.43 13.57
CA VAL A 121 -71.32 30.21 13.85
C VAL A 121 -70.46 30.28 12.58
N PRO A 122 -69.92 31.44 12.18
CA PRO A 122 -69.00 31.52 11.05
C PRO A 122 -67.77 30.64 11.32
N PRO A 123 -67.39 29.75 10.38
CA PRO A 123 -66.31 28.81 10.63
C PRO A 123 -64.98 29.56 10.78
N THR A 124 -64.35 29.42 11.94
CA THR A 124 -62.96 29.84 12.13
C THR A 124 -62.07 28.98 11.25
N LEU A 125 -61.37 29.59 10.29
CA LEU A 125 -60.42 28.90 9.43
C LEU A 125 -59.28 28.34 10.30
N THR A 126 -59.30 27.04 10.52
CA THR A 126 -58.24 26.35 11.24
C THR A 126 -57.00 26.34 10.36
N ARG A 127 -55.89 26.90 10.83
CA ARG A 127 -54.63 26.91 10.08
C ARG A 127 -54.00 25.51 10.14
N PRO A 128 -53.42 25.00 9.05
CA PRO A 128 -52.66 23.75 9.11
C PRO A 128 -51.50 23.87 10.11
N PRO A 129 -51.14 22.77 10.79
CA PRO A 129 -50.02 22.76 11.73
C PRO A 129 -48.73 23.21 11.06
N ALA A 130 -47.86 23.89 11.82
CA ALA A 130 -46.55 24.29 11.32
C ALA A 130 -45.74 23.03 10.93
N PHE A 131 -45.24 23.00 9.70
CA PHE A 131 -44.46 21.88 9.21
C PHE A 131 -43.16 21.75 10.00
N SER A 132 -42.87 20.52 10.45
CA SER A 132 -41.59 20.14 11.04
C SER A 132 -41.15 18.84 10.39
N PRO A 133 -39.95 18.79 9.78
CA PRO A 133 -39.52 17.60 9.08
C PRO A 133 -39.31 16.43 10.05
N PRO A 134 -39.63 15.19 9.64
CA PRO A 134 -39.37 14.01 10.45
C PRO A 134 -37.89 13.91 10.84
N LYS A 135 -37.60 13.53 12.09
CA LYS A 135 -36.22 13.42 12.58
C LYS A 135 -35.37 12.48 11.71
N TYR A 136 -35.95 11.36 11.26
CA TYR A 136 -35.23 10.41 10.42
C TYR A 136 -34.84 11.05 9.08
N ALA A 137 -35.70 11.88 8.48
CA ALA A 137 -35.45 12.54 7.20
C ALA A 137 -34.25 13.50 7.30
N ILE A 138 -34.11 14.20 8.43
CA ILE A 138 -32.93 15.04 8.70
C ILE A 138 -31.66 14.18 8.72
N TRP A 139 -31.65 13.09 9.50
CA TRP A 139 -30.50 12.19 9.59
C TRP A 139 -30.10 11.57 8.25
N VAL A 140 -31.08 11.04 7.50
CA VAL A 140 -30.84 10.42 6.19
C VAL A 140 -30.21 11.43 5.22
N ASN A 141 -30.81 12.61 5.07
CA ASN A 141 -30.29 13.63 4.17
C ASN A 141 -28.90 14.10 4.63
N SER A 142 -28.66 14.32 5.93
CA SER A 142 -27.34 14.68 6.45
C SER A 142 -26.27 13.63 6.12
N LEU A 143 -26.56 12.34 6.33
CA LEU A 143 -25.63 11.24 6.05
C LEU A 143 -25.33 11.13 4.55
N TRP A 144 -26.33 11.24 3.69
CA TRP A 144 -26.15 11.17 2.24
C TRP A 144 -25.44 12.38 1.66
N PHE A 145 -25.75 13.60 2.12
CA PHE A 145 -25.00 14.80 1.71
C PHE A 145 -23.55 14.72 2.17
N LEU A 146 -23.29 14.30 3.41
CA LEU A 146 -21.93 14.16 3.92
C LEU A 146 -21.15 13.10 3.12
N SER A 147 -21.80 11.96 2.85
CA SER A 147 -21.26 10.91 1.98
C SER A 147 -20.87 11.47 0.60
N LEU A 148 -21.77 12.21 -0.05
CA LEU A 148 -21.53 12.82 -1.36
C LEU A 148 -20.38 13.84 -1.34
N VAL A 149 -20.34 14.72 -0.34
CA VAL A 149 -19.27 15.74 -0.24
C VAL A 149 -17.91 15.09 0.00
N ILE A 150 -17.84 14.05 0.84
CA ILE A 150 -16.59 13.31 1.09
C ILE A 150 -16.13 12.59 -0.18
N SER A 151 -17.03 11.94 -0.93
CA SER A 151 -16.66 11.26 -2.18
C SER A 151 -16.16 12.24 -3.23
N LEU A 152 -16.84 13.38 -3.43
CA LEU A 152 -16.40 14.43 -4.35
C LEU A 152 -15.05 15.04 -3.93
N THR A 153 -14.82 15.21 -2.63
CA THR A 153 -13.52 15.63 -2.10
C THR A 153 -12.43 14.61 -2.43
N CYS A 154 -12.72 13.31 -2.26
CA CYS A 154 -11.82 12.22 -2.64
C CYS A 154 -11.50 12.26 -4.15
N ALA A 155 -12.49 12.46 -5.01
CA ALA A 155 -12.28 12.63 -6.45
C ALA A 155 -11.40 13.85 -6.77
N LEU A 156 -11.62 15.00 -6.13
CA LEU A 156 -10.77 16.17 -6.32
C LEU A 156 -9.31 15.85 -5.95
N LEU A 157 -9.08 15.23 -4.80
CA LEU A 157 -7.73 14.84 -4.38
C LEU A 157 -7.11 13.80 -5.32
N ALA A 158 -7.89 12.85 -5.83
CA ALA A 158 -7.45 11.89 -6.84
C ALA A 158 -7.03 12.60 -8.14
N THR A 159 -7.77 13.59 -8.61
CA THR A 159 -7.34 14.39 -9.79
C THR A 159 -6.05 15.17 -9.54
N LEU A 160 -5.85 15.69 -8.32
CA LEU A 160 -4.60 16.36 -7.94
C LEU A 160 -3.43 15.37 -7.93
N LEU A 161 -3.63 14.17 -7.37
CA LEU A 161 -2.62 13.10 -7.38
C LEU A 161 -2.18 12.76 -8.80
N GLN A 162 -3.12 12.64 -9.74
CA GLN A 162 -2.77 12.42 -11.15
C GLN A 162 -1.97 13.58 -11.75
N GLN A 163 -2.32 14.83 -11.41
CA GLN A 163 -1.57 15.99 -11.86
C GLN A 163 -0.15 16.00 -11.28
N TRP A 164 0.01 15.64 -10.01
CA TRP A 164 1.31 15.55 -9.36
C TRP A 164 2.17 14.43 -9.94
N ALA A 165 1.60 13.24 -10.20
CA ALA A 165 2.29 12.14 -10.87
C ALA A 165 2.83 12.56 -12.25
N ARG A 166 1.99 13.23 -13.06
CA ARG A 166 2.41 13.76 -14.37
C ARG A 166 3.51 14.83 -14.25
N ARG A 167 3.39 15.73 -13.27
CA ARG A 167 4.40 16.79 -13.03
C ARG A 167 5.72 16.20 -12.56
N TYR A 168 5.68 15.20 -11.68
CA TYR A 168 6.85 14.48 -11.18
C TYR A 168 7.60 13.83 -12.34
N LEU A 169 6.92 13.01 -13.15
CA LEU A 169 7.54 12.37 -14.33
C LEU A 169 8.09 13.40 -15.32
N LYS A 170 7.36 14.49 -15.57
CA LYS A 170 7.85 15.56 -16.45
C LYS A 170 9.14 16.19 -15.90
N ALA A 171 9.20 16.45 -14.60
CA ALA A 171 10.37 17.04 -13.96
C ALA A 171 11.58 16.09 -13.99
N THR A 172 11.39 14.80 -13.72
CA THR A 172 12.47 13.80 -13.68
C THR A 172 12.97 13.39 -15.06
N ARG A 173 12.11 13.44 -16.09
CA ARG A 173 12.47 13.05 -17.48
C ARG A 173 12.86 14.21 -18.39
N THR A 174 12.88 15.44 -17.88
CA THR A 174 13.30 16.58 -18.71
C THR A 174 14.74 16.37 -19.22
N ARG A 175 14.97 16.65 -20.50
CA ARG A 175 16.28 16.47 -21.15
C ARG A 175 17.28 17.50 -20.62
N TYR A 176 18.02 17.10 -19.59
CA TYR A 176 19.18 17.79 -19.04
C TYR A 176 20.41 16.88 -19.10
N SER A 177 21.59 17.43 -18.80
CA SER A 177 22.77 16.60 -18.54
C SER A 177 22.49 15.60 -17.41
N PRO A 178 23.06 14.37 -17.45
CA PRO A 178 22.78 13.32 -16.47
C PRO A 178 22.91 13.77 -15.02
N HIS A 179 23.98 14.50 -14.69
CA HIS A 179 24.22 15.03 -13.35
C HIS A 179 23.10 15.96 -12.87
N LYS A 180 22.64 16.88 -13.74
CA LYS A 180 21.58 17.82 -13.41
C LYS A 180 20.24 17.11 -13.23
N ARG A 181 19.94 16.16 -14.10
CA ARG A 181 18.71 15.34 -14.03
C ARG A 181 18.68 14.49 -12.75
N ALA A 182 19.80 13.85 -12.40
CA ALA A 182 19.92 13.04 -11.20
C ALA A 182 19.68 13.86 -9.92
N ARG A 183 20.23 15.08 -9.84
CA ARG A 183 20.00 16.00 -8.71
C ARG A 183 18.54 16.43 -8.59
N ILE A 184 17.89 16.78 -9.71
CA ILE A 184 16.47 17.16 -9.73
C ILE A 184 15.60 15.99 -9.25
N ARG A 185 15.86 14.77 -9.75
CA ARG A 185 15.13 13.57 -9.32
C ARG A 185 15.34 13.29 -7.84
N ALA A 186 16.58 13.35 -7.35
CA ALA A 186 16.87 13.14 -5.94
C ALA A 186 16.12 14.14 -5.05
N PHE A 187 16.09 15.43 -5.43
CA PHE A 187 15.35 16.46 -4.71
C PHE A 187 13.84 16.16 -4.63
N PHE A 188 13.21 15.80 -5.75
CA PHE A 188 11.78 15.47 -5.75
C PHE A 188 11.47 14.15 -5.06
N ALA A 189 12.33 13.13 -5.19
CA ALA A 189 12.17 11.85 -4.49
C ALA A 189 12.23 12.05 -2.97
N GLU A 190 13.19 12.83 -2.48
CA GLU A 190 13.27 13.20 -1.07
C GLU A 190 12.04 14.00 -0.60
N GLY A 191 11.51 14.87 -1.47
CA GLY A 191 10.25 15.58 -1.22
C GLY A 191 9.04 14.65 -1.07
N VAL A 192 8.94 13.62 -1.93
CA VAL A 192 7.87 12.60 -1.87
C VAL A 192 7.89 11.86 -0.53
N GLU A 193 9.08 11.48 -0.06
CA GLU A 193 9.24 10.81 1.24
C GLU A 193 8.94 11.75 2.41
N LYS A 194 9.54 12.95 2.44
CA LYS A 194 9.35 13.91 3.54
C LYS A 194 7.92 14.39 3.67
N LEU A 195 7.22 14.59 2.55
CA LEU A 195 5.81 15.01 2.55
C LEU A 195 4.83 13.85 2.78
N HIS A 196 5.34 12.63 3.01
CA HIS A 196 4.53 11.44 3.27
C HIS A 196 3.46 11.23 2.18
N LEU A 197 3.80 11.51 0.92
CA LEU A 197 2.86 11.36 -0.20
C LEU A 197 2.28 9.93 -0.29
N PRO A 198 3.03 8.84 -0.01
CA PRO A 198 2.45 7.50 0.07
C PRO A 198 1.25 7.39 1.02
N TRP A 199 1.33 8.01 2.20
CA TRP A 199 0.21 8.04 3.16
C TRP A 199 -0.99 8.81 2.63
N ALA A 200 -0.75 9.91 1.90
CA ALA A 200 -1.83 10.66 1.27
C ALA A 200 -2.52 9.84 0.17
N VAL A 201 -1.78 9.04 -0.61
CA VAL A 201 -2.34 8.13 -1.62
C VAL A 201 -3.17 7.03 -0.94
N GLU A 202 -2.65 6.41 0.12
CA GLU A 202 -3.39 5.40 0.90
C GLU A 202 -4.66 5.96 1.57
N ALA A 203 -4.68 7.26 1.90
CA ALA A 203 -5.84 7.91 2.50
C ALA A 203 -7.00 8.12 1.52
N LEU A 204 -6.76 8.16 0.20
CA LEU A 204 -7.82 8.42 -0.77
C LEU A 204 -8.88 7.30 -0.78
N PRO A 205 -8.52 6.01 -0.94
CA PRO A 205 -9.53 4.95 -0.86
C PRO A 205 -10.17 4.85 0.53
N ALA A 206 -9.45 5.22 1.60
CA ALA A 206 -10.02 5.25 2.95
C ALA A 206 -11.15 6.29 3.08
N LEU A 207 -10.96 7.52 2.54
CA LEU A 207 -12.02 8.54 2.48
C LEU A 207 -13.24 8.04 1.69
N LEU A 208 -12.99 7.33 0.59
CA LEU A 208 -14.04 6.73 -0.23
C LEU A 208 -14.85 5.68 0.55
N HIS A 209 -14.19 4.83 1.34
CA HIS A 209 -14.86 3.86 2.20
C HIS A 209 -15.68 4.53 3.32
N VAL A 210 -15.15 5.60 3.94
CA VAL A 210 -15.90 6.39 4.93
C VAL A 210 -17.19 6.94 4.32
N SER A 211 -17.10 7.50 3.11
CA SER A 211 -18.27 7.97 2.36
C SER A 211 -19.28 6.84 2.10
N LEU A 212 -18.81 5.65 1.72
CA LEU A 212 -19.66 4.49 1.47
C LEU A 212 -20.37 4.00 2.75
N PHE A 213 -19.69 3.99 3.89
CA PHE A 213 -20.31 3.62 5.16
C PHE A 213 -21.36 4.62 5.64
N LEU A 214 -21.10 5.92 5.46
CA LEU A 214 -22.11 6.95 5.73
C LEU A 214 -23.35 6.78 4.85
N PHE A 215 -23.15 6.43 3.57
CA PHE A 215 -24.25 6.13 2.66
C PHE A 215 -25.07 4.93 3.12
N PHE A 216 -24.43 3.81 3.45
CA PHE A 216 -25.14 2.63 3.95
C PHE A 216 -25.85 2.89 5.28
N ALA A 217 -25.26 3.66 6.18
CA ALA A 217 -25.92 4.07 7.42
C ALA A 217 -27.20 4.86 7.12
N GLY A 218 -27.14 5.84 6.21
CA GLY A 218 -28.31 6.60 5.76
C GLY A 218 -29.36 5.71 5.08
N LEU A 219 -28.93 4.75 4.26
CA LEU A 219 -29.80 3.79 3.58
C LEU A 219 -30.55 2.89 4.57
N LEU A 220 -29.88 2.39 5.60
CA LEU A 220 -30.52 1.57 6.64
C LEU A 220 -31.55 2.37 7.42
N VAL A 221 -31.24 3.61 7.83
CA VAL A 221 -32.19 4.48 8.50
C VAL A 221 -33.39 4.80 7.60
N PHE A 222 -33.15 5.06 6.31
CA PHE A 222 -34.21 5.31 5.32
C PHE A 222 -35.16 4.12 5.18
N LEU A 223 -34.61 2.93 4.93
CA LEU A 223 -35.42 1.71 4.73
C LEU A 223 -36.15 1.29 6.00
N PHE A 224 -35.55 1.48 7.17
CA PHE A 224 -36.20 1.18 8.45
C PHE A 224 -37.50 1.97 8.63
N ASN A 225 -37.55 3.22 8.17
CA ASN A 225 -38.73 4.10 8.31
C ASN A 225 -39.75 3.91 7.18
N ILE A 226 -39.41 3.21 6.09
CA ILE A 226 -40.31 2.97 4.95
C ILE A 226 -40.93 1.58 5.01
N ASN A 227 -40.11 0.54 5.10
CA ASN A 227 -40.59 -0.84 5.05
C ASN A 227 -39.61 -1.81 5.74
N HIS A 228 -40.08 -2.42 6.83
CA HIS A 228 -39.27 -3.36 7.61
C HIS A 228 -38.85 -4.63 6.84
N SER A 229 -39.63 -5.08 5.85
CA SER A 229 -39.25 -6.26 5.05
C SER A 229 -38.07 -5.97 4.15
N ILE A 230 -38.08 -4.82 3.46
CA ILE A 230 -36.95 -4.38 2.62
C ILE A 230 -35.73 -4.08 3.48
N PHE A 231 -35.93 -3.39 4.62
CA PHE A 231 -34.88 -3.14 5.60
C PHE A 231 -34.19 -4.43 6.05
N ASN A 232 -34.96 -5.46 6.44
CA ASN A 232 -34.42 -6.73 6.90
C ASN A 232 -33.57 -7.42 5.81
N ALA A 233 -34.03 -7.41 4.56
CA ALA A 233 -33.25 -7.98 3.46
C ALA A 233 -31.91 -7.23 3.26
N VAL A 234 -31.94 -5.90 3.27
CA VAL A 234 -30.74 -5.07 3.04
C VAL A 234 -29.78 -5.11 4.23
N VAL A 235 -30.26 -5.09 5.47
CA VAL A 235 -29.40 -5.12 6.66
C VAL A 235 -28.65 -6.44 6.79
N TRP A 236 -29.26 -7.57 6.41
CA TRP A 236 -28.56 -8.86 6.37
C TRP A 236 -27.42 -8.84 5.35
N TRP A 237 -27.66 -8.31 4.15
CA TRP A 237 -26.63 -8.22 3.12
C TRP A 237 -25.49 -7.28 3.52
N VAL A 238 -25.83 -6.07 3.99
CA VAL A 238 -24.85 -5.08 4.47
C VAL A 238 -24.06 -5.64 5.67
N GLY A 239 -24.73 -6.33 6.59
CA GLY A 239 -24.09 -6.95 7.75
C GLY A 239 -23.12 -8.07 7.37
N LEU A 240 -23.48 -8.94 6.43
CA LEU A 240 -22.61 -9.99 5.92
C LEU A 240 -21.35 -9.39 5.26
N CYS A 241 -21.53 -8.48 4.31
CA CYS A 241 -20.43 -7.80 3.62
C CYS A 241 -19.55 -7.00 4.59
N GLY A 242 -20.16 -6.29 5.55
CA GLY A 242 -19.46 -5.53 6.57
C GLY A 242 -18.62 -6.43 7.50
N THR A 243 -19.14 -7.61 7.85
CA THR A 243 -18.42 -8.60 8.66
C THR A 243 -17.19 -9.12 7.92
N VAL A 244 -17.35 -9.50 6.65
CA VAL A 244 -16.22 -9.96 5.80
C VAL A 244 -15.17 -8.86 5.64
N TYR A 245 -15.62 -7.63 5.33
CA TYR A 245 -14.74 -6.47 5.19
C TYR A 245 -13.97 -6.16 6.49
N GLY A 246 -14.64 -6.27 7.65
CA GLY A 246 -14.03 -6.13 8.96
C GLY A 246 -12.97 -7.20 9.24
N CYS A 247 -13.25 -8.46 8.94
CA CYS A 247 -12.29 -9.56 9.08
C CYS A 247 -11.04 -9.32 8.22
N ILE A 248 -11.22 -8.93 6.95
CA ILE A 248 -10.12 -8.58 6.04
C ILE A 248 -9.29 -7.42 6.60
N THR A 249 -9.95 -6.38 7.12
CA THR A 249 -9.28 -5.19 7.67
C THR A 249 -8.48 -5.48 8.94
N LEU A 250 -8.91 -6.46 9.74
CA LEU A 250 -8.21 -6.87 10.96
C LEU A 250 -7.12 -7.93 10.71
N MET A 251 -7.15 -8.59 9.54
CA MET A 251 -6.23 -9.69 9.19
C MET A 251 -4.73 -9.30 9.36
N PRO A 252 -4.25 -8.12 8.89
CA PRO A 252 -2.84 -7.74 9.04
C PRO A 252 -2.37 -7.58 10.49
N ILE A 253 -3.29 -7.30 11.42
CA ILE A 253 -2.97 -7.13 12.85
C ILE A 253 -2.63 -8.47 13.48
N PHE A 254 -3.34 -9.53 13.09
CA PHE A 254 -3.12 -10.88 13.61
C PHE A 254 -2.09 -11.68 12.80
N ARG A 255 -1.98 -11.40 11.50
CA ARG A 255 -1.15 -12.11 10.52
C ARG A 255 -0.37 -11.09 9.68
N PRO A 256 0.86 -10.73 10.09
CA PRO A 256 1.72 -9.82 9.32
C PRO A 256 2.10 -10.38 7.94
N ASP A 257 1.96 -11.70 7.74
CA ASP A 257 2.19 -12.45 6.51
C ASP A 257 0.98 -12.43 5.54
N SER A 258 -0.12 -11.81 5.94
CA SER A 258 -1.34 -11.76 5.15
C SER A 258 -1.23 -10.78 3.97
N PRO A 259 -1.58 -11.19 2.73
CA PRO A 259 -1.69 -10.27 1.59
C PRO A 259 -2.97 -9.43 1.63
N TYR A 260 -3.92 -9.76 2.51
CA TYR A 260 -5.18 -9.06 2.66
C TYR A 260 -4.97 -7.72 3.37
N TYR A 261 -4.74 -6.67 2.58
CA TYR A 261 -4.70 -5.29 3.04
C TYR A 261 -5.92 -4.54 2.51
N SER A 262 -6.69 -3.95 3.43
CA SER A 262 -7.67 -2.93 3.07
C SER A 262 -7.07 -1.54 3.26
N PRO A 263 -7.53 -0.52 2.52
CA PRO A 263 -7.11 0.87 2.75
C PRO A 263 -7.36 1.34 4.19
N LEU A 264 -8.39 0.80 4.84
CA LEU A 264 -8.66 1.07 6.25
C LEU A 264 -7.76 0.31 7.21
N SER A 265 -7.04 -0.72 6.78
CA SER A 265 -6.10 -1.45 7.63
C SER A 265 -4.97 -0.54 8.12
N SER A 266 -4.42 0.31 7.24
CA SER A 266 -3.44 1.34 7.60
C SER A 266 -4.01 2.33 8.63
N SER A 267 -5.24 2.81 8.43
CA SER A 267 -5.91 3.72 9.37
C SER A 267 -6.23 3.06 10.71
N VAL A 268 -6.70 1.81 10.71
CA VAL A 268 -7.02 1.04 11.93
C VAL A 268 -5.74 0.76 12.71
N TRP A 269 -4.67 0.38 12.03
CA TRP A 269 -3.37 0.19 12.66
C TRP A 269 -2.82 1.50 13.23
N LEU A 270 -2.98 2.63 12.53
CA LEU A 270 -2.61 3.96 13.03
C LEU A 270 -3.41 4.32 14.29
N LEU A 271 -4.74 4.14 14.26
CA LEU A 271 -5.62 4.40 15.39
C LEU A 271 -5.27 3.51 16.58
N HIS A 272 -5.12 2.21 16.36
CA HIS A 272 -4.66 1.27 17.38
C HIS A 272 -3.31 1.70 17.95
N THR A 273 -2.40 2.15 17.09
CA THR A 273 -1.06 2.54 17.50
C THR A 273 -1.10 3.82 18.36
N CYS A 274 -1.85 4.83 17.91
CA CYS A 274 -2.10 6.07 18.64
C CYS A 274 -2.82 5.83 19.97
N ILE A 275 -3.83 4.98 20.01
CA ILE A 275 -4.58 4.65 21.24
C ILE A 275 -3.64 4.03 22.26
N VAL A 276 -2.88 3.00 21.89
CA VAL A 276 -1.93 2.33 22.80
C VAL A 276 -0.81 3.29 23.25
N LEU A 277 -0.36 4.22 22.40
CA LEU A 277 0.58 5.28 22.80
C LEU A 277 -0.01 6.23 23.83
N VAL A 278 -1.25 6.69 23.63
CA VAL A 278 -1.94 7.59 24.57
C VAL A 278 -2.14 6.89 25.91
N PHE A 279 -2.63 5.65 25.91
CA PHE A 279 -2.80 4.86 27.13
C PHE A 279 -1.46 4.56 27.82
N GLY A 280 -0.42 4.18 27.07
CA GLY A 280 0.92 3.92 27.60
C GLY A 280 1.56 5.17 28.19
N ARG A 281 1.36 6.35 27.58
CA ARG A 281 1.78 7.63 28.16
C ARG A 281 1.00 7.95 29.44
N LEU A 282 -0.32 7.85 29.43
CA LEU A 282 -1.14 8.09 30.63
C LEU A 282 -0.73 7.16 31.77
N PHE A 283 -0.50 5.88 31.48
CA PHE A 283 -0.02 4.89 32.44
C PHE A 283 1.38 5.22 32.96
N ALA A 284 2.31 5.63 32.09
CA ALA A 284 3.64 6.09 32.52
C ALA A 284 3.55 7.30 33.46
N THR A 285 2.74 8.31 33.12
CA THR A 285 2.54 9.50 33.95
C THR A 285 1.92 9.12 35.31
N LEU A 286 0.94 8.21 35.32
CA LEU A 286 0.35 7.69 36.55
C LEU A 286 1.37 6.94 37.42
N CYS A 287 2.23 6.10 36.82
CA CYS A 287 3.29 5.38 37.54
C CYS A 287 4.33 6.34 38.13
N ILE A 288 4.66 7.43 37.43
CA ILE A 288 5.56 8.48 37.92
C ILE A 288 4.93 9.19 39.13
N ILE A 289 3.66 9.59 39.03
CA ILE A 289 2.91 10.24 40.13
C ILE A 289 2.82 9.31 41.35
N ALA A 290 2.54 8.02 41.12
CA ALA A 290 2.44 7.01 42.16
C ALA A 290 3.81 6.51 42.71
N ARG A 291 4.94 7.08 42.24
CA ARG A 291 6.31 6.72 42.63
C ARG A 291 6.70 5.25 42.41
N PHE A 292 6.11 4.57 41.43
CA PHE A 292 6.54 3.25 40.98
C PHE A 292 7.66 3.37 39.94
N GLY A 293 8.90 3.52 40.42
CA GLY A 293 10.08 3.79 39.59
C GLY A 293 10.42 2.69 38.57
N ASP A 294 10.28 1.41 38.94
CA ASP A 294 10.59 0.30 38.01
C ASP A 294 9.51 0.15 36.93
N MET A 295 8.24 0.38 37.27
CA MET A 295 7.13 0.27 36.34
C MET A 295 7.11 1.42 35.32
N SER A 296 7.51 2.64 35.73
CA SER A 296 7.59 3.79 34.83
C SER A 296 8.69 3.62 33.77
N ARG A 297 9.83 2.99 34.12
CA ARG A 297 10.90 2.64 33.16
C ARG A 297 10.42 1.62 32.13
N LEU A 298 9.77 0.54 32.58
CA LEU A 298 9.21 -0.49 31.71
C LEU A 298 8.14 0.07 30.75
N SER A 299 7.31 1.00 31.25
CA SER A 299 6.32 1.72 30.45
C SER A 299 6.96 2.68 29.43
N SER A 300 8.07 3.34 29.77
CA SER A 300 8.78 4.24 28.84
C SER A 300 9.45 3.48 27.70
N ASP A 301 10.11 2.36 28.00
CA ASP A 301 10.68 1.45 26.99
C ASP A 301 9.61 0.84 26.09
N PHE A 302 8.42 0.58 26.65
CA PHE A 302 7.26 0.16 25.88
C PHE A 302 6.79 1.27 24.92
N VAL A 303 6.64 2.51 25.40
CA VAL A 303 6.25 3.67 24.58
C VAL A 303 7.25 3.95 23.45
N TYR A 304 8.56 3.84 23.71
CA TYR A 304 9.60 4.07 22.69
C TYR A 304 9.54 3.03 21.57
N ARG A 305 9.46 1.73 21.91
CA ARG A 305 9.29 0.65 20.91
C ARG A 305 8.03 0.80 20.07
N TYR A 306 7.00 1.40 20.64
CA TYR A 306 5.72 1.56 19.98
C TYR A 306 5.66 2.84 19.11
N TYR A 307 6.41 3.88 19.48
CA TYR A 307 6.65 5.06 18.64
C TYR A 307 7.47 4.71 17.40
N ASP A 308 8.49 3.86 17.57
CA ASP A 308 9.25 3.30 16.45
C ASP A 308 8.34 2.49 15.53
N ARG A 309 7.45 1.67 16.09
CA ARG A 309 6.46 0.93 15.29
C ARG A 309 5.57 1.86 14.47
N LEU A 310 5.09 2.98 15.03
CA LEU A 310 4.28 4.01 14.37
C LEU A 310 4.98 4.62 13.14
N SER A 311 6.29 4.89 13.23
CA SER A 311 7.04 5.53 12.15
C SER A 311 7.30 4.60 10.96
N TYR A 312 7.41 3.28 11.21
CA TYR A 312 7.71 2.29 10.17
C TYR A 312 6.49 1.85 9.33
N GLY A 313 5.27 1.97 9.85
CA GLY A 313 4.06 1.52 9.15
C GLY A 313 3.91 -0.01 9.08
N ILE A 314 2.79 -0.48 8.53
CA ILE A 314 2.52 -1.93 8.47
C ILE A 314 3.49 -2.65 7.51
N GLY A 315 3.81 -2.06 6.36
CA GLY A 315 4.69 -2.69 5.34
C GLY A 315 6.07 -3.04 5.89
N LYS A 316 6.73 -2.11 6.60
CA LYS A 316 8.03 -2.38 7.23
C LYS A 316 7.95 -3.37 8.39
N THR A 317 6.82 -3.44 9.07
CA THR A 317 6.57 -4.48 10.08
C THR A 317 6.54 -5.86 9.43
N ALA A 318 5.91 -6.00 8.26
CA ALA A 318 5.92 -7.24 7.49
C ALA A 318 7.32 -7.57 6.96
N GLU A 319 8.09 -6.58 6.47
CA GLU A 319 9.50 -6.78 6.08
C GLU A 319 10.34 -7.32 7.24
N SER A 320 10.24 -6.71 8.43
CA SER A 320 10.96 -7.16 9.63
C SER A 320 10.56 -8.58 10.05
N ALA A 321 9.26 -8.90 9.99
CA ALA A 321 8.78 -10.26 10.21
C ALA A 321 9.36 -11.26 9.20
N ALA A 322 9.45 -10.88 7.92
CA ALA A 322 10.07 -11.70 6.89
C ALA A 322 11.58 -11.92 7.15
N PHE A 323 12.32 -10.86 7.53
CA PHE A 323 13.74 -10.97 7.91
C PHE A 323 13.99 -11.87 9.12
N ASN A 324 13.06 -11.90 10.07
CA ASN A 324 13.13 -12.80 11.23
C ASN A 324 12.85 -14.26 10.86
N LEU A 325 12.04 -14.49 9.81
CA LEU A 325 11.71 -15.82 9.28
C LEU A 325 12.56 -16.24 8.06
N SER A 326 13.65 -15.53 7.75
CA SER A 326 14.47 -15.71 6.53
C SER A 326 14.73 -17.17 6.20
N SER A 327 15.34 -17.96 7.08
CA SER A 327 15.63 -19.38 6.79
C SER A 327 14.40 -20.21 6.34
N ARG A 328 13.21 -20.00 6.93
CA ARG A 328 11.99 -20.72 6.54
C ARG A 328 11.44 -20.24 5.20
N ILE A 329 11.55 -18.94 4.93
CA ILE A 329 11.11 -18.33 3.66
C ILE A 329 12.05 -18.75 2.54
N ASP A 330 13.35 -18.68 2.77
CA ASP A 330 14.39 -19.07 1.83
C ASP A 330 14.26 -20.55 1.44
N GLY A 331 13.96 -21.43 2.41
CA GLY A 331 13.69 -22.85 2.14
C GLY A 331 12.47 -23.07 1.25
N ARG A 332 11.36 -22.35 1.49
CA ARG A 332 10.17 -22.41 0.64
C ARG A 332 10.45 -21.85 -0.76
N ALA A 333 11.21 -20.78 -0.88
CA ALA A 333 11.61 -20.21 -2.16
C ALA A 333 12.45 -21.21 -2.97
N LEU A 334 13.42 -21.88 -2.33
CA LEU A 334 14.21 -22.94 -2.96
C LEU A 334 13.34 -24.11 -3.44
N THR A 335 12.36 -24.52 -2.64
CA THR A 335 11.40 -25.58 -3.04
C THR A 335 10.59 -25.16 -4.25
N TRP A 336 10.04 -23.95 -4.23
CA TRP A 336 9.21 -23.42 -5.31
C TRP A 336 10.01 -23.26 -6.61
N ILE A 337 11.25 -22.78 -6.54
CA ILE A 337 12.15 -22.73 -7.69
C ILE A 337 12.32 -24.15 -8.23
N LEU A 338 12.72 -25.10 -7.38
CA LEU A 338 12.97 -26.49 -7.82
C LEU A 338 11.75 -27.14 -8.49
N GLU A 339 10.55 -26.90 -7.98
CA GLU A 339 9.29 -27.39 -8.57
C GLU A 339 8.94 -26.74 -9.91
N SER A 340 9.49 -25.54 -10.18
CA SER A 340 9.22 -24.78 -11.40
C SER A 340 10.22 -25.06 -12.52
N LEU A 341 11.32 -25.78 -12.26
CA LEU A 341 12.35 -26.09 -13.26
C LEU A 341 11.98 -27.38 -13.98
N ASP A 342 11.83 -27.31 -15.31
CA ASP A 342 11.54 -28.48 -16.14
C ASP A 342 12.78 -28.90 -16.97
N GLU A 343 13.67 -27.96 -17.27
CA GLU A 343 14.82 -28.19 -18.14
C GLU A 343 16.14 -28.43 -17.38
N ASP A 344 16.96 -29.35 -17.90
CA ASP A 344 18.28 -29.69 -17.32
C ASP A 344 19.22 -28.48 -17.18
N HIS A 345 19.15 -27.55 -18.14
CA HIS A 345 20.01 -26.37 -18.14
C HIS A 345 19.59 -25.35 -17.06
N GLU A 346 18.32 -25.36 -16.65
CA GLU A 346 17.79 -24.55 -15.57
C GLU A 346 18.12 -25.16 -14.20
N LEU A 347 18.01 -26.49 -14.07
CA LEU A 347 18.51 -27.24 -12.91
C LEU A 347 20.00 -27.00 -12.69
N GLU A 348 20.80 -27.02 -13.75
CA GLU A 348 22.23 -26.72 -13.70
C GLU A 348 22.49 -25.29 -13.18
N ARG A 349 21.75 -24.30 -13.69
CA ARG A 349 21.84 -22.90 -13.19
C ARG A 349 21.43 -22.81 -11.73
N PHE A 350 20.40 -23.53 -11.32
CA PHE A 350 19.92 -23.56 -9.94
C PHE A 350 20.97 -24.12 -8.99
N PHE A 351 21.55 -25.29 -9.27
CA PHE A 351 22.60 -25.87 -8.44
C PHE A 351 23.86 -24.99 -8.38
N ASN A 352 24.20 -24.34 -9.49
CA ASN A 352 25.28 -23.36 -9.48
C ASN A 352 24.96 -22.12 -8.61
N GLY A 353 23.70 -21.67 -8.61
CA GLY A 353 23.22 -20.59 -7.75
C GLY A 353 23.23 -20.93 -6.26
N ILE A 354 22.94 -22.18 -5.90
CA ILE A 354 22.98 -22.67 -4.51
C ILE A 354 24.37 -22.50 -3.89
N LEU A 355 25.44 -22.69 -4.68
CA LEU A 355 26.82 -22.45 -4.23
C LEU A 355 27.03 -21.00 -3.76
N GLY A 356 26.43 -20.04 -4.45
CA GLY A 356 26.43 -18.63 -4.05
C GLY A 356 25.55 -18.37 -2.82
N PHE A 357 24.41 -19.05 -2.72
CA PHE A 357 23.48 -18.93 -1.59
C PHE A 357 24.13 -19.30 -0.25
N PHE A 358 24.90 -20.40 -0.19
CA PHE A 358 25.62 -20.80 1.04
C PHE A 358 26.79 -19.88 1.41
N LYS A 359 27.42 -19.25 0.42
CA LYS A 359 28.54 -18.32 0.63
C LYS A 359 28.07 -16.91 0.99
N SER A 360 26.78 -16.62 0.84
CA SER A 360 26.22 -15.28 1.07
C SER A 360 26.18 -14.93 2.56
N ALA A 361 26.79 -13.80 2.92
CA ALA A 361 26.68 -13.22 4.26
C ALA A 361 25.27 -12.69 4.59
N VAL A 362 24.40 -12.58 3.58
CA VAL A 362 23.02 -12.06 3.71
C VAL A 362 22.04 -13.16 4.14
N VAL A 363 22.34 -14.43 3.83
CA VAL A 363 21.46 -15.57 4.13
C VAL A 363 21.68 -16.02 5.57
N LYS A 364 20.62 -15.93 6.39
CA LYS A 364 20.66 -16.38 7.79
C LYS A 364 20.46 -17.90 7.87
N ASN A 365 21.46 -18.62 8.38
CA ASN A 365 21.43 -20.07 8.61
C ASN A 365 21.02 -20.89 7.36
N PRO A 366 21.83 -20.89 6.29
CA PRO A 366 21.55 -21.63 5.05
C PRO A 366 21.18 -23.12 5.26
N PRO A 367 21.86 -23.87 6.17
CA PRO A 367 21.48 -25.25 6.51
C PRO A 367 20.01 -25.46 6.87
N ASN A 368 19.42 -24.50 7.60
CA ASN A 368 18.05 -24.61 8.09
C ASN A 368 17.02 -24.31 6.99
N ALA A 369 17.40 -23.50 6.00
CA ALA A 369 16.60 -23.28 4.79
C ALA A 369 16.48 -24.58 3.97
N PHE A 370 17.57 -25.31 3.79
CA PHE A 370 17.57 -26.60 3.10
C PHE A 370 16.77 -27.67 3.83
N LYS A 371 16.87 -27.75 5.16
CA LYS A 371 16.01 -28.64 5.95
C LYS A 371 14.52 -28.37 5.74
N THR A 372 14.15 -27.11 5.54
CA THR A 372 12.78 -26.69 5.26
C THR A 372 12.37 -26.97 3.80
N ALA A 373 13.31 -26.95 2.85
CA ALA A 373 13.05 -27.08 1.42
C ALA A 373 12.64 -28.49 0.96
N GLY A 374 12.70 -29.48 1.87
CA GLY A 374 12.44 -30.88 1.52
C GLY A 374 13.69 -31.52 0.93
N SER A 375 14.43 -32.20 1.80
CA SER A 375 15.71 -32.84 1.48
C SER A 375 15.57 -33.92 0.40
N GLU A 376 14.40 -34.57 0.34
CA GLU A 376 14.05 -35.62 -0.62
C GLU A 376 13.88 -35.11 -2.05
N LYS A 377 13.11 -34.04 -2.28
CA LYS A 377 12.92 -33.45 -3.62
C LYS A 377 14.23 -32.94 -4.22
N MET A 378 15.05 -32.34 -3.39
CA MET A 378 16.40 -31.92 -3.78
C MET A 378 17.29 -33.10 -4.15
N SER A 379 17.13 -34.22 -3.44
CA SER A 379 17.82 -35.47 -3.76
C SER A 379 17.37 -36.02 -5.11
N GLU A 380 16.06 -36.12 -5.34
CA GLU A 380 15.50 -36.58 -6.61
C GLU A 380 15.93 -35.73 -7.80
N ALA A 381 15.89 -34.40 -7.67
CA ALA A 381 16.30 -33.51 -8.75
C ALA A 381 17.80 -33.60 -9.06
N SER A 382 18.63 -33.76 -8.03
CA SER A 382 20.08 -33.95 -8.19
C SER A 382 20.39 -35.30 -8.85
N ILE A 383 19.76 -36.38 -8.36
CA ILE A 383 19.89 -37.73 -8.93
C ILE A 383 19.39 -37.75 -10.38
N GLY A 384 18.24 -37.11 -10.64
CA GLY A 384 17.65 -37.02 -11.97
C GLY A 384 18.51 -36.23 -12.95
N LEU A 385 19.15 -35.14 -12.52
CA LEU A 385 20.08 -34.37 -13.36
C LEU A 385 21.35 -35.17 -13.66
N VAL A 386 21.92 -35.85 -12.66
CA VAL A 386 23.11 -36.69 -12.82
C VAL A 386 22.81 -37.89 -13.74
N GLY A 387 21.71 -38.59 -13.50
CA GLY A 387 21.30 -39.74 -14.32
C GLY A 387 21.05 -39.37 -15.78
N ARG A 388 20.35 -38.24 -16.05
CA ARG A 388 20.13 -37.74 -17.43
C ARG A 388 21.42 -37.28 -18.09
N THR A 389 22.31 -36.61 -17.34
CA THR A 389 23.61 -36.19 -17.84
C THR A 389 24.50 -37.39 -18.20
N TRP A 390 24.40 -38.49 -17.44
CA TRP A 390 25.17 -39.71 -17.66
C TRP A 390 24.65 -40.54 -18.84
N THR A 391 23.33 -40.68 -18.95
CA THR A 391 22.68 -41.55 -19.95
C THR A 391 22.63 -40.93 -21.34
N SER A 392 22.83 -39.61 -21.46
CA SER A 392 22.74 -38.91 -22.74
C SER A 392 24.03 -38.99 -23.55
N ASN A 393 23.92 -39.60 -24.74
CA ASN A 393 24.95 -39.62 -25.77
C ASN A 393 25.01 -38.32 -26.60
N LEU A 394 24.09 -37.38 -26.35
CA LEU A 394 23.94 -36.13 -27.10
C LEU A 394 24.60 -34.93 -26.38
N ILE A 395 25.03 -35.10 -25.14
CA ILE A 395 25.67 -34.04 -24.34
C ILE A 395 27.18 -34.12 -24.52
N ASP A 396 27.81 -32.98 -24.83
CA ASP A 396 29.26 -32.87 -24.96
C ASP A 396 29.98 -33.19 -23.63
N GLU A 397 31.16 -33.80 -23.71
CA GLU A 397 31.93 -34.20 -22.51
C GLU A 397 32.30 -33.01 -21.62
N SER A 398 32.50 -31.82 -22.19
CA SER A 398 32.75 -30.60 -21.41
C SER A 398 31.55 -30.21 -20.53
N ILE A 399 30.32 -30.44 -21.00
CA ILE A 399 29.09 -30.15 -20.26
C ILE A 399 28.86 -31.22 -19.19
N LYS A 400 29.15 -32.49 -19.48
CA LYS A 400 29.10 -33.57 -18.48
C LYS A 400 30.03 -33.28 -17.31
N GLN A 401 31.29 -32.94 -17.59
CA GLN A 401 32.25 -32.58 -16.54
C GLN A 401 31.78 -31.38 -15.72
N ARG A 402 31.23 -30.35 -16.37
CA ARG A 402 30.72 -29.15 -15.68
C ARG A 402 29.57 -29.47 -14.72
N ARG A 403 28.56 -30.23 -15.18
CA ARG A 403 27.40 -30.61 -14.35
C ARG A 403 27.79 -31.48 -13.17
N ILE A 404 28.70 -32.45 -13.39
CA ILE A 404 29.22 -33.32 -12.34
C ILE A 404 29.98 -32.50 -11.29
N GLY A 405 30.87 -31.60 -11.74
CA GLY A 405 31.64 -30.74 -10.84
C GLY A 405 30.75 -29.81 -9.99
N ILE A 406 29.65 -29.30 -10.54
CA ILE A 406 28.67 -28.50 -9.78
C ILE A 406 27.99 -29.35 -8.70
N ILE A 407 27.49 -30.54 -9.05
CA ILE A 407 26.80 -31.42 -8.11
C ILE A 407 27.75 -31.91 -7.01
N GLU A 408 29.01 -32.20 -7.35
CA GLU A 408 30.04 -32.55 -6.37
C GLU A 408 30.26 -31.43 -5.34
N GLN A 409 30.40 -30.18 -5.80
CA GLN A 409 30.56 -29.04 -4.89
C GLN A 409 29.33 -28.80 -4.03
N VAL A 410 28.14 -29.07 -4.55
CA VAL A 410 26.88 -28.99 -3.79
C VAL A 410 26.79 -30.09 -2.74
N MET A 411 27.21 -31.32 -3.05
CA MET A 411 27.26 -32.43 -2.07
C MET A 411 28.30 -32.23 -0.98
N ALA A 412 29.41 -31.56 -1.29
CA ALA A 412 30.44 -31.23 -0.31
C ALA A 412 29.97 -30.18 0.72
N MET A 413 28.79 -29.59 0.54
CA MET A 413 28.25 -28.62 1.49
C MET A 413 27.81 -29.29 2.79
N PRO A 414 28.11 -28.70 3.96
CA PRO A 414 27.60 -29.19 5.22
C PRO A 414 26.07 -29.14 5.18
N SER A 415 25.42 -30.25 5.57
CA SER A 415 23.96 -30.45 5.64
C SER A 415 23.19 -30.58 4.31
N PHE A 416 23.86 -30.90 3.19
CA PHE A 416 23.15 -31.27 1.96
C PHE A 416 22.49 -32.67 2.10
N PRO A 417 21.28 -32.91 1.55
CA PRO A 417 20.47 -34.12 1.79
C PRO A 417 21.02 -35.46 1.28
N ILE A 418 22.06 -35.44 0.47
CA ILE A 418 22.45 -36.57 -0.37
C ILE A 418 23.75 -37.16 0.17
N SER A 419 23.73 -38.45 0.54
CA SER A 419 24.97 -39.21 0.72
C SER A 419 25.52 -39.59 -0.66
N ARG A 420 26.85 -39.54 -0.82
CA ARG A 420 27.54 -39.99 -2.05
C ARG A 420 27.08 -41.38 -2.50
N ASP A 421 26.77 -42.26 -1.56
CA ASP A 421 26.30 -43.62 -1.80
C ASP A 421 24.97 -43.67 -2.57
N ALA A 422 24.07 -42.69 -2.37
CA ALA A 422 22.77 -42.66 -3.02
C ALA A 422 22.85 -42.35 -4.53
N ILE A 423 23.85 -41.56 -4.95
CA ILE A 423 24.11 -41.30 -6.38
C ILE A 423 24.77 -42.50 -7.04
N LEU A 424 25.71 -43.16 -6.35
CA LEU A 424 26.36 -44.38 -6.83
C LEU A 424 25.37 -45.55 -7.02
N ILE A 425 24.33 -45.63 -6.19
CA ILE A 425 23.27 -46.64 -6.33
C ILE A 425 22.30 -46.30 -7.48
N ALA A 426 22.05 -45.01 -7.74
CA ALA A 426 21.11 -44.57 -8.79
C ALA A 426 21.71 -44.59 -10.20
N VAL A 427 23.05 -44.57 -10.32
CA VAL A 427 23.77 -44.71 -11.59
C VAL A 427 24.12 -46.19 -11.77
N ASP A 428 23.39 -46.85 -12.67
CA ASP A 428 23.56 -48.26 -13.01
C ASP A 428 25.04 -48.58 -13.33
N ASP A 429 25.62 -49.52 -12.58
CA ASP A 429 27.07 -49.84 -12.52
C ASP A 429 27.63 -50.27 -13.90
N ASP A 430 26.75 -50.65 -14.82
CA ASP A 430 27.06 -51.22 -16.15
C ASP A 430 27.32 -50.17 -17.25
N LYS A 431 27.01 -48.88 -16.99
CA LYS A 431 27.25 -47.77 -17.95
C LYS A 431 28.39 -46.84 -17.54
N MET A 432 29.16 -47.19 -16.50
CA MET A 432 30.19 -46.32 -15.94
C MET A 432 31.58 -46.59 -16.54
N SER A 433 32.21 -45.60 -17.18
CA SER A 433 33.58 -45.76 -17.68
C SER A 433 34.58 -45.96 -16.51
N THR A 434 35.54 -46.87 -16.66
CA THR A 434 36.50 -47.26 -15.61
C THR A 434 37.37 -46.10 -15.11
N SER A 435 37.64 -45.11 -15.97
CA SER A 435 38.36 -43.87 -15.63
C SER A 435 37.53 -42.94 -14.74
N THR A 436 36.21 -42.93 -14.94
CA THR A 436 35.30 -42.06 -14.20
C THR A 436 34.91 -42.67 -12.86
N ARG A 437 34.87 -44.01 -12.77
CA ARG A 437 34.73 -44.74 -11.50
C ARG A 437 35.90 -44.47 -10.55
N SER A 438 37.14 -44.36 -11.07
CA SER A 438 38.28 -44.04 -10.20
C SER A 438 38.18 -42.63 -9.61
N ASN A 439 37.72 -41.64 -10.38
CA ASN A 439 37.58 -40.26 -9.88
C ASN A 439 36.48 -40.10 -8.82
N LEU A 440 35.43 -40.93 -8.86
CA LEU A 440 34.37 -40.93 -7.84
C LEU A 440 34.73 -41.77 -6.60
N VAL A 441 35.57 -42.79 -6.74
CA VAL A 441 36.04 -43.65 -5.64
C VAL A 441 37.27 -43.08 -4.94
N SER A 442 38.05 -42.21 -5.59
CA SER A 442 39.31 -41.66 -5.04
C SER A 442 39.15 -40.44 -4.13
N PHE A 443 37.92 -40.01 -3.85
CA PHE A 443 37.62 -38.84 -3.02
C PHE A 443 36.68 -39.16 -1.87
#